data_AF-S4PSY0-F1
#
_entry.id   AF-S4PSY0-F1
#
_cell.length_a   1.000
_cell.length_b   1.000
_cell.length_c   1.000
_cell.angle_alpha   90.00
_cell.angle_beta   90.00
_cell.angle_gamma   90.00
#
_symmetry.space_group_name_H-M   'P 1'
#
loop_
_entity.id
_entity.type
_entity.pdbx_description
1 polymer ?
#
loop_
_entity_poly.entity_id
_entity_poly.type
_entity_poly.pdbx_seq_one_letter_code
_entity_poly.pdbx_strand_id
1 'polypeptide(L)' 'QGTTPEAWHRSVVVLFFKKGDNTLLKNYRPISLLSHIYKLFSRVITNRLARRFDDFQPPEQAGFRKGFSTIDH' A
#
# COMPACT_ATOMS: atom_id res chain seq x y z
N GLN A 1 10.94 10.91 -24.44
CA GLN A 1 9.87 10.24 -23.66
C GLN A 1 10.48 9.76 -22.35
N GLY A 2 9.72 9.74 -21.25
CA GLY A 2 10.22 9.24 -19.96
C GLY A 2 10.02 7.74 -19.84
N THR A 3 11.08 6.99 -19.53
CA THR A 3 11.04 5.53 -19.30
C THR A 3 11.25 5.21 -17.83
N THR A 4 10.57 4.18 -17.32
CA THR A 4 10.80 3.68 -15.96
C THR A 4 11.93 2.64 -15.94
N PRO A 5 12.67 2.51 -14.82
CA PRO A 5 13.63 1.42 -14.66
C PRO A 5 12.94 0.05 -14.74
N GLU A 6 13.56 -0.90 -15.45
CA GLU A 6 13.02 -2.26 -15.62
C GLU A 6 12.76 -2.96 -14.26
N ALA A 7 13.57 -2.66 -13.25
CA ALA A 7 13.41 -3.18 -11.90
C ALA A 7 12.07 -2.79 -11.24
N TRP A 8 11.36 -1.77 -11.73
CA TRP A 8 10.04 -1.40 -11.22
C TRP A 8 8.94 -2.38 -11.67
N HIS A 9 9.20 -3.18 -12.71
CA HIS A 9 8.28 -4.20 -13.23
C HIS A 9 8.49 -5.58 -12.59
N ARG A 10 9.40 -5.70 -11.63
CA ARG A 10 9.72 -6.95 -10.92
C ARG A 10 9.36 -6.85 -9.44
N SER A 11 8.88 -7.93 -8.86
CA SER A 11 8.63 -8.05 -7.41
C SER A 11 8.89 -9.46 -6.92
N VAL A 12 9.32 -9.60 -5.67
CA VAL A 12 9.42 -10.89 -4.99
C VAL A 12 8.16 -11.11 -4.17
N VAL A 13 7.45 -12.22 -4.39
CA VAL A 13 6.27 -12.57 -3.59
C VAL A 13 6.69 -13.43 -2.40
N VAL A 14 6.34 -12.99 -1.19
CA VAL A 14 6.56 -13.75 0.06
C VAL A 14 5.21 -14.08 0.68
N LEU A 15 5.04 -15.32 1.15
CA LEU A 15 3.84 -15.73 1.88
C LEU A 15 3.99 -15.37 3.36
N PHE A 16 3.09 -14.53 3.87
CA PHE A 16 3.03 -14.14 5.27
C PHE A 16 1.85 -14.80 5.97
N PHE A 17 2.10 -15.61 7.00
CA PHE A 17 1.05 -16.27 7.76
C PHE A 17 0.13 -15.24 8.44
N LYS A 18 -1.19 -15.36 8.25
CA LYS A 18 -2.19 -14.42 8.78
C LYS A 18 -2.77 -14.88 10.12
N LYS A 19 -3.41 -16.06 10.13
CA LYS A 19 -4.11 -16.65 11.30
C LYS A 19 -4.68 -18.04 10.96
N GLY A 20 -4.99 -18.85 11.98
CA GLY A 20 -5.65 -20.14 11.82
C GLY A 20 -4.67 -21.30 11.71
N ASP A 21 -5.00 -22.30 10.90
CA ASP A 21 -4.14 -23.46 10.63
C ASP A 21 -3.01 -23.09 9.63
N ASN A 22 -1.75 -23.28 10.02
CA ASN A 22 -0.58 -22.95 9.19
C ASN A 22 -0.30 -23.98 8.08
N THR A 23 -1.02 -25.10 8.04
CA THR A 23 -0.93 -26.07 6.94
C THR A 23 -1.80 -25.66 5.73
N LEU A 24 -2.75 -24.74 5.94
CA LEU A 24 -3.69 -24.32 4.90
C LEU A 24 -3.21 -23.03 4.22
N LEU A 25 -2.93 -23.08 2.91
CA LEU A 25 -2.45 -21.94 2.13
C LEU A 25 -3.37 -20.70 2.21
N LYS A 26 -4.70 -20.89 2.32
CA LYS A 26 -5.68 -19.79 2.47
C LYS A 26 -5.43 -18.89 3.68
N ASN A 27 -4.68 -19.38 4.67
CA ASN A 27 -4.34 -18.68 5.89
C ASN A 27 -3.05 -17.83 5.76
N TYR A 28 -2.46 -17.77 4.56
CA TYR A 28 -1.32 -16.91 4.23
C TYR A 28 -1.78 -15.74 3.35
N ARG A 29 -1.14 -14.58 3.52
CA ARG A 29 -1.27 -13.43 2.63
C ARG A 29 -0.02 -13.35 1.75
N PRO A 30 -0.14 -13.32 0.42
CA PRO A 30 0.98 -12.97 -0.44
C PRO A 30 1.30 -11.49 -0.27
N ILE A 31 2.59 -11.17 -0.09
CA ILE A 31 3.12 -9.80 -0.02
C ILE A 31 4.13 -9.62 -1.15
N SER A 32 3.90 -8.64 -2.02
CA SER A 32 4.84 -8.28 -3.09
C SER A 32 5.88 -7.29 -2.59
N LEU A 33 7.15 -7.72 -2.53
CA LEU A 33 8.29 -6.89 -2.23
C LEU A 33 8.77 -6.19 -3.50
N LEU A 34 8.55 -4.87 -3.52
CA LEU A 34 8.85 -4.00 -4.65
C LEU A 34 10.24 -3.35 -4.52
N SER A 35 10.79 -2.89 -5.64
CA SER A 35 12.02 -2.08 -5.68
C SER A 35 11.98 -0.91 -4.68
N HIS A 36 13.09 -0.67 -3.98
CA HIS A 36 13.22 0.44 -3.03
C HIS A 36 13.01 1.80 -3.70
N ILE A 37 13.55 1.97 -4.90
CA ILE A 37 13.42 3.21 -5.67
C ILE A 37 11.96 3.41 -6.12
N TYR A 38 11.27 2.33 -6.52
CA TYR A 38 9.85 2.40 -6.83
C TYR A 38 9.03 2.86 -5.62
N LYS A 39 9.26 2.27 -4.44
CA LYS A 39 8.59 2.67 -3.19
C LYS A 39 8.84 4.13 -2.82
N LEU A 40 10.09 4.60 -2.98
CA LEU A 40 10.45 6.00 -2.74
C LEU A 40 9.70 6.94 -3.69
N PHE A 41 9.70 6.62 -4.99
CA PHE A 41 9.00 7.40 -6.00
C PHE A 41 7.48 7.45 -5.74
N SER A 42 6.85 6.30 -5.44
CA SER A 42 5.45 6.25 -5.05
C SER A 42 5.17 7.13 -3.83
N ARG A 43 6.05 7.13 -2.82
CA ARG A 43 5.90 8.00 -1.64
C ARG A 43 5.92 9.49 -1.98
N VAL A 44 6.79 9.91 -2.90
CA VAL A 44 6.82 11.30 -3.39
C VAL A 44 5.48 11.67 -4.05
N ILE A 45 4.95 10.79 -4.89
CA ILE A 45 3.63 11.00 -5.53
C ILE A 45 2.53 11.06 -4.46
N THR A 46 2.48 10.09 -3.54
CA THR A 46 1.49 10.05 -2.46
C THR A 46 1.50 11.35 -1.66
N ASN A 47 2.67 11.86 -1.27
CA ASN A 47 2.77 13.10 -0.50
C ASN A 47 2.24 14.33 -1.26
N ARG A 48 2.41 14.37 -2.59
CA ARG A 48 1.87 15.44 -3.44
C ARG A 48 0.36 15.37 -3.56
N LEU A 49 -0.19 14.16 -3.64
CA LEU A 49 -1.62 13.95 -3.84
C LEU A 49 -2.43 13.92 -2.53
N ALA A 50 -1.79 13.58 -1.40
CA ALA A 50 -2.47 13.35 -0.13
C ALA A 50 -3.37 14.51 0.29
N ARG A 51 -2.87 15.75 0.26
CA ARG A 51 -3.66 16.95 0.60
C ARG A 51 -4.93 17.06 -0.25
N ARG A 52 -4.77 16.85 -1.56
CA ARG A 52 -5.89 16.93 -2.50
C ARG A 52 -6.89 15.81 -2.31
N PHE A 53 -6.48 14.63 -1.84
CA PHE A 53 -7.43 13.57 -1.52
C PHE A 53 -8.12 13.79 -0.19
N ASP A 54 -7.42 14.31 0.81
CA ASP A 54 -7.98 14.62 2.13
C ASP A 54 -9.12 15.66 2.04
N ASP A 55 -9.00 16.65 1.15
CA ASP A 55 -10.02 17.68 0.92
C ASP A 55 -11.32 17.15 0.29
N PHE A 56 -11.26 16.01 -0.42
CA PHE A 56 -12.37 15.45 -1.21
C PHE A 56 -12.88 14.12 -0.68
N GLN A 57 -12.27 13.61 0.40
CA GLN A 57 -12.73 12.39 1.04
C GLN A 57 -13.91 12.66 1.97
N PRO A 58 -14.97 11.84 1.87
CA PRO A 58 -16.11 11.98 2.75
C PRO A 58 -15.72 11.59 4.20
N PRO A 59 -16.47 12.04 5.22
CA PRO A 59 -16.18 11.72 6.62
C PRO A 59 -16.11 10.21 6.90
N GLU A 60 -16.94 9.41 6.21
CA GLU A 60 -16.98 7.95 6.26
C GLU A 60 -15.74 7.28 5.64
N GLN A 61 -14.72 8.06 5.27
CA GLN A 61 -13.41 7.58 4.86
C GLN A 61 -12.32 8.07 5.83
N ALA A 62 -12.30 7.50 7.03
CA ALA A 62 -11.20 7.60 8.00
C ALA A 62 -10.00 6.67 7.72
N GLY A 63 -10.15 5.66 6.85
CA GLY A 63 -9.09 4.70 6.54
C GLY A 63 -7.87 5.35 5.88
N PHE A 64 -6.67 5.14 6.43
CA PHE A 64 -5.40 5.66 5.91
C PHE A 64 -5.32 7.19 5.80
N ARG A 65 -6.18 7.91 6.53
CA ARG A 65 -6.29 9.36 6.53
C ARG A 65 -5.62 9.94 7.78
N LYS A 66 -4.88 11.04 7.62
CA LYS A 66 -4.18 11.66 8.75
C LYS A 66 -5.19 12.30 9.70
N GLY A 67 -5.09 11.98 10.99
CA GLY A 67 -5.95 12.55 12.03
C GLY A 67 -7.30 11.87 12.20
N PHE A 68 -7.50 10.72 11.53
CA PHE A 68 -8.69 9.90 11.68
C PHE A 68 -8.32 8.52 12.25
N SER A 69 -9.25 7.93 12.99
CA SER A 69 -9.17 6.64 13.66
C SER A 69 -10.23 5.68 13.12
N THR A 70 -10.12 4.40 13.47
CA THR A 70 -11.10 3.37 13.10
C THR A 70 -12.48 3.54 13.74
N ILE A 71 -12.61 4.48 14.69
CA ILE A 71 -13.86 4.81 15.40
C ILE A 71 -14.54 6.08 14.88
N ASP A 72 -13.88 6.83 13.98
CA ASP A 72 -14.40 8.11 13.46
C ASP A 72 -15.35 7.90 12.26
N HIS A 73 -15.93 6.70 12.14
CA HIS A 73 -16.87 6.27 11.10
C HIS A 73 -18.21 5.85 11.71
#